data_AF-A0A840D4G4-F1
#
_entry.id   AF-A0A840D4G4-F1
#
_cell.length_a   1.000
_cell.length_b   1.000
_cell.length_c   1.000
_cell.angle_alpha   90.00
_cell.angle_beta   90.00
_cell.angle_gamma   90.00
#
_symmetry.space_group_name_H-M   'P 1'
#
loop_
_entity.id
_entity.type
_entity.pdbx_description
1 polymer ?
#
loop_
_entity_poly.entity_id
_entity_poly.type
_entity_poly.pdbx_seq_one_letter_code
_entity_poly.pdbx_strand_id
1 'polypeptide(L)'
;MHDSFVQQHWTCIVGSLSPAYDSLPENMQKELQNLINTILNWLTVLLDKGKKNKAFHFKGNAKDQANMTHSALLSSLQMNKVLRNDIYTSIQAKLLSL
;
A
#
# COMPACT_ATOMS: atom_id res chain seq x y z
N MET A 1 13.08 -4.89 -6.85
CA MET A 1 11.71 -5.45 -6.98
C MET A 1 10.69 -4.34 -7.25
N HIS A 2 10.73 -3.23 -6.52
CA HIS A 2 9.76 -2.17 -6.69
C HIS A 2 9.84 -1.45 -8.07
N ASP A 3 11.06 -1.19 -8.58
CA ASP A 3 11.25 -0.55 -9.90
C ASP A 3 10.60 -1.32 -11.06
N SER A 4 10.54 -2.65 -10.96
CA SER A 4 9.89 -3.51 -11.95
C SER A 4 8.39 -3.25 -12.04
N PHE A 5 7.72 -2.93 -10.92
CA PHE A 5 6.30 -2.59 -10.94
C PHE A 5 6.04 -1.28 -11.69
N VAL A 6 6.93 -0.30 -11.54
CA VAL A 6 6.82 0.98 -12.23
C VAL A 6 7.13 0.80 -13.73
N GLN A 7 8.26 0.19 -14.08
CA GLN A 7 8.70 0.03 -15.46
C GLN A 7 7.77 -0.87 -16.28
N GLN A 8 7.29 -1.96 -15.68
CA GLN A 8 6.38 -2.91 -16.34
C GLN A 8 4.90 -2.54 -16.17
N HIS A 9 4.62 -1.44 -15.45
CA HIS A 9 3.26 -0.98 -15.15
C HIS A 9 2.37 -2.07 -14.51
N TRP A 10 2.98 -2.85 -13.61
CA TRP A 10 2.28 -3.88 -12.86
C TRP A 10 1.55 -3.27 -11.67
N THR A 11 0.44 -3.90 -11.32
CA THR A 11 -0.30 -3.64 -10.09
C THR A 11 0.07 -4.70 -9.06
N CYS A 12 0.02 -4.36 -7.76
CA CYS A 12 0.13 -5.37 -6.72
C CYS A 12 -1.11 -6.28 -6.72
N ILE A 13 -1.01 -7.45 -6.09
CA ILE A 13 -2.13 -8.41 -6.03
C ILE A 13 -3.38 -7.79 -5.39
N VAL A 14 -3.20 -6.99 -4.33
CA VAL A 14 -4.31 -6.24 -3.69
C VAL A 14 -4.93 -5.26 -4.68
N GLY A 15 -4.12 -4.40 -5.31
CA GLY A 15 -4.62 -3.44 -6.31
C GLY A 15 -5.25 -4.09 -7.54
N SER A 16 -4.94 -5.34 -7.85
CA SER A 16 -5.51 -6.07 -8.98
C SER A 16 -6.85 -6.73 -8.63
N LEU A 17 -6.98 -7.26 -7.41
CA LEU A 17 -8.14 -8.04 -7.00
C LEU A 17 -9.18 -7.23 -6.22
N SER A 18 -8.78 -6.18 -5.50
CA SER A 18 -9.71 -5.35 -4.70
C SER A 18 -10.89 -4.78 -5.51
N PRO A 19 -10.71 -4.28 -6.75
CA PRO A 19 -11.85 -3.79 -7.54
C PRO A 19 -12.88 -4.86 -7.91
N ALA A 20 -12.47 -6.14 -7.91
CA ALA A 20 -13.31 -7.26 -8.28
C ALA A 20 -13.78 -8.08 -7.07
N TYR A 21 -13.57 -7.59 -5.85
CA TYR A 21 -13.73 -8.35 -4.60
C TYR A 21 -15.06 -9.12 -4.52
N ASP A 22 -16.19 -8.45 -4.78
CA ASP A 22 -17.53 -9.06 -4.68
C ASP A 22 -17.79 -10.15 -5.74
N SER A 23 -16.99 -10.18 -6.80
CA SER A 23 -17.07 -11.20 -7.87
C SER A 23 -16.10 -12.36 -7.67
N LEU A 24 -15.23 -12.31 -6.66
CA LEU A 24 -14.29 -13.38 -6.37
C LEU A 24 -15.00 -14.55 -5.67
N PRO A 25 -14.55 -15.80 -5.89
CA PRO A 25 -14.94 -16.93 -5.06
C PRO A 25 -14.70 -16.67 -3.56
N GLU A 26 -15.55 -17.20 -2.69
CA GLU A 26 -15.49 -16.95 -1.23
C GLU A 26 -14.11 -17.25 -0.62
N ASN A 27 -13.47 -18.34 -1.06
CA ASN A 27 -12.12 -18.68 -0.60
C ASN A 27 -11.09 -17.61 -0.99
N MET A 28 -11.19 -17.04 -2.20
CA MET A 28 -10.32 -15.95 -2.63
C MET A 28 -10.60 -14.64 -1.90
N GLN A 29 -11.88 -14.34 -1.62
CA GLN A 29 -12.25 -13.19 -0.78
C GLN A 29 -11.59 -13.28 0.59
N LYS A 30 -11.65 -14.46 1.23
CA LYS A 30 -11.04 -14.73 2.53
C LYS A 30 -9.52 -14.55 2.50
N GLU A 31 -8.84 -15.11 1.49
CA GLU A 31 -7.39 -14.95 1.37
C GLU A 31 -6.97 -13.51 1.08
N LEU A 32 -7.76 -12.77 0.30
CA LEU A 32 -7.50 -11.35 0.04
C LEU A 32 -7.67 -10.51 1.32
N GLN A 33 -8.71 -10.77 2.11
CA GLN A 33 -8.88 -10.13 3.43
C GLN A 33 -7.71 -10.45 4.35
N ASN A 34 -7.30 -11.72 4.43
CA ASN A 34 -6.16 -12.15 5.25
C ASN A 34 -4.89 -11.40 4.84
N LEU A 35 -4.59 -11.35 3.55
CA LEU A 35 -3.41 -10.65 3.02
C LEU A 35 -3.41 -9.16 3.37
N ILE A 36 -4.52 -8.47 3.14
CA ILE A 36 -4.64 -7.03 3.45
C ILE A 36 -4.45 -6.80 4.95
N ASN A 37 -5.09 -7.61 5.79
CA ASN A 37 -4.95 -7.51 7.24
C ASN A 37 -3.53 -7.81 7.72
N THR A 38 -2.84 -8.79 7.13
CA THR A 38 -1.44 -9.09 7.42
C THR A 38 -0.54 -7.90 7.08
N ILE A 39 -0.70 -7.30 5.90
CA ILE A 39 0.07 -6.13 5.47
C ILE A 39 -0.17 -4.95 6.41
N LEU A 40 -1.43 -4.62 6.69
CA LEU A 40 -1.79 -3.49 7.54
C LEU A 40 -1.33 -3.68 8.99
N ASN A 41 -1.45 -4.89 9.54
CA ASN A 41 -0.99 -5.17 10.89
C ASN A 41 0.54 -5.06 10.99
N TRP A 42 1.26 -5.64 10.04
CA TRP A 42 2.72 -5.52 9.97
C TRP A 42 3.16 -4.06 9.88
N LEU A 43 2.55 -3.28 8.97
CA LEU A 43 2.89 -1.87 8.77
C LEU A 43 2.54 -1.02 10.00
N THR A 44 1.40 -1.29 10.65
CA THR A 44 1.00 -0.62 11.88
C THR A 44 2.01 -0.86 13.00
N VAL A 45 2.43 -2.11 13.21
CA VAL A 45 3.43 -2.46 14.24
C VAL A 45 4.79 -1.82 13.92
N LEU A 46 5.20 -1.82 12.65
CA LEU A 46 6.44 -1.19 12.21
C LEU A 46 6.43 0.32 12.49
N LEU A 47 5.36 1.01 12.09
CA LEU A 47 5.21 2.45 12.26
C LEU A 47 5.11 2.85 13.74
N ASP A 48 4.39 2.08 14.56
CA ASP A 48 4.29 2.31 16.01
C ASP A 48 5.66 2.19 16.69
N LYS A 49 6.40 1.10 16.40
CA LYS A 49 7.76 0.89 16.93
C LYS A 49 8.70 2.01 16.51
N GLY A 50 8.70 2.36 15.22
CA GLY A 50 9.56 3.43 14.73
C GLY A 50 9.19 4.80 15.29
N LYS A 51 7.90 5.09 15.51
CA LYS A 51 7.46 6.31 16.17
C LYS A 51 7.90 6.40 17.62
N LYS A 52 7.73 5.32 18.40
CA LYS A 52 8.19 5.24 19.80
C LYS A 52 9.71 5.40 19.92
N ASN A 53 10.44 4.89 18.94
CA ASN A 53 11.91 4.98 18.89
C ASN A 53 12.41 6.24 18.18
N LYS A 54 11.53 7.19 17.82
CA LYS A 54 11.85 8.43 17.10
C LYS A 54 12.52 8.23 15.72
N ALA A 55 12.39 7.03 15.13
CA ALA A 55 12.81 6.74 13.77
C ALA A 55 11.79 7.22 12.73
N PHE A 56 10.51 7.30 13.08
CA PHE A 56 9.45 7.84 12.22
C PHE A 56 8.72 9.00 12.91
N HIS A 57 8.41 10.03 12.13
CA HIS A 57 7.68 11.20 12.59
C HIS A 57 6.40 11.35 11.76
N PHE A 58 5.24 11.21 12.41
CA PHE A 58 3.94 11.43 11.76
C PHE A 58 2.89 11.80 12.80
N LYS A 59 1.87 12.55 12.36
CA LYS A 59 0.72 12.92 13.19
C LYS A 59 -0.28 11.75 13.28
N GLY A 60 -1.04 11.69 14.36
CA GLY A 60 -2.05 10.63 14.56
C GLY A 60 -1.46 9.30 15.03
N ASN A 61 -2.27 8.24 14.94
CA ASN A 61 -1.88 6.90 15.37
C ASN A 61 -1.26 6.08 14.22
N ALA A 62 -0.55 5.01 14.55
CA ALA A 62 0.17 4.19 13.57
C ALA A 62 -0.75 3.44 12.61
N LYS A 63 -1.97 3.09 13.04
CA LYS A 63 -2.95 2.38 12.21
C LYS A 63 -3.45 3.26 11.07
N ASP A 64 -3.77 4.51 11.37
CA ASP A 64 -4.23 5.47 10.36
C ASP A 64 -3.11 5.78 9.36
N GLN A 65 -1.87 5.95 9.86
CA GLN A 65 -0.71 6.13 8.99
C GLN A 65 -0.45 4.90 8.10
N ALA A 66 -0.63 3.69 8.62
CA ALA A 66 -0.51 2.46 7.84
C ALA A 66 -1.56 2.40 6.72
N ASN A 67 -2.82 2.70 7.05
CA ASN A 67 -3.92 2.76 6.08
C ASN A 67 -3.63 3.79 4.98
N MET A 68 -3.21 5.01 5.34
CA MET A 68 -2.86 6.05 4.37
C MET A 68 -1.71 5.62 3.46
N THR A 69 -0.64 5.09 4.05
CA THR A 69 0.56 4.66 3.31
C THR A 69 0.21 3.54 2.33
N HIS A 70 -0.49 2.49 2.80
CA HIS A 70 -0.86 1.37 1.93
C HIS A 70 -1.79 1.82 0.80
N SER A 71 -2.83 2.61 1.12
CA SER A 71 -3.81 3.06 0.13
C SER A 71 -3.17 3.97 -0.92
N ALA A 72 -2.29 4.89 -0.50
CA ALA A 72 -1.60 5.80 -1.42
C ALA A 72 -0.68 5.03 -2.38
N LEU A 73 0.11 4.08 -1.88
CA LEU A 73 1.01 3.26 -2.71
C LEU A 73 0.25 2.30 -3.64
N LEU A 74 -0.88 1.76 -3.18
CA LEU A 74 -1.74 0.90 -4.00
C LEU A 74 -2.35 1.69 -5.16
N SER A 75 -2.99 2.82 -4.86
CA SER A 75 -3.65 3.65 -5.86
C SER A 75 -2.64 4.25 -6.84
N SER A 76 -1.45 4.63 -6.38
CA SER A 76 -0.42 5.19 -7.26
C SER A 76 0.09 4.17 -8.28
N LEU A 77 0.19 2.87 -7.95
CA LEU A 77 0.48 1.82 -8.93
C LEU A 77 -0.63 1.67 -9.97
N GLN A 78 -1.90 1.69 -9.53
CA GLN A 78 -3.04 1.62 -10.44
C GLN A 78 -3.08 2.83 -11.40
N MET A 79 -2.84 4.04 -10.88
CA MET A 79 -2.76 5.26 -11.67
C MET A 79 -1.58 5.25 -12.64
N ASN A 80 -0.38 4.84 -12.20
CA ASN A 80 0.78 4.66 -13.08
C ASN A 80 0.45 3.74 -14.26
N LYS A 81 -0.25 2.63 -14.02
CA LYS A 81 -0.66 1.69 -15.08
C LYS A 81 -1.57 2.34 -16.12
N VAL A 82 -2.48 3.22 -15.70
CA VAL A 82 -3.43 3.90 -16.60
C VAL A 82 -2.79 5.07 -17.32
N LEU A 83 -2.12 5.95 -16.56
CA LEU A 83 -1.62 7.24 -17.03
C LEU A 83 -0.23 7.14 -17.66
N ARG A 84 0.49 6.02 -17.47
CA ARG A 84 1.86 5.81 -17.97
C ARG A 84 2.83 6.90 -17.53
N ASN A 85 2.73 7.28 -16.26
CA ASN A 85 3.51 8.37 -15.66
C ASN A 85 4.22 7.92 -14.36
N ASP A 86 4.73 8.87 -13.60
CA ASP A 86 5.62 8.70 -12.44
C ASP A 86 4.92 8.97 -11.09
N ILE A 87 3.58 8.91 -11.03
CA ILE A 87 2.80 9.17 -9.81
C ILE A 87 3.27 8.30 -8.65
N TYR A 88 3.58 7.02 -8.89
CA TYR A 88 4.11 6.16 -7.84
C TYR A 88 5.39 6.75 -7.22
N THR A 89 6.36 7.11 -8.06
CA THR A 89 7.64 7.66 -7.61
C THR A 89 7.45 8.96 -6.84
N SER A 90 6.54 9.81 -7.29
CA SER A 90 6.15 11.05 -6.59
C SER A 90 5.56 10.78 -5.20
N ILE A 91 4.60 9.84 -5.09
CA ILE A 91 3.97 9.47 -3.82
C ILE A 91 4.97 8.81 -2.87
N GLN A 92 5.84 7.94 -3.38
CA GLN A 92 6.89 7.30 -2.59
C GLN A 92 7.85 8.34 -2.01
N ALA A 93 8.34 9.26 -2.84
CA ALA A 93 9.22 10.34 -2.40
C ALA A 93 8.53 11.20 -1.32
N LYS A 94 7.24 11.51 -1.50
CA LYS A 94 6.47 12.26 -0.51
C LYS A 94 6.41 11.53 0.83
N LEU A 95 6.12 10.24 0.84
CA LEU A 95 6.03 9.43 2.06
C LEU A 95 7.36 9.33 2.82
N LEU A 96 8.49 9.31 2.11
CA LEU A 96 9.84 9.27 2.71
C LEU A 96 10.31 10.63 3.24
N SER A 97 9.67 11.72 2.80
CA SER A 97 10.00 13.09 3.21
C SER A 97 9.21 13.60 4.41
N LEU A 98 8.29 12.79 4.95
CA LEU A 98 7.48 13.08 6.14
C LEU A 98 8.27 12.81 7.43
#